data_AF-A0A0Q9KP58-F1
#
_entry.id   AF-A0A0Q9KP58-F1
#
_cell.length_a   1.000
_cell.length_b   1.000
_cell.length_c   1.000
_cell.angle_alpha   90.00
_cell.angle_beta   90.00
_cell.angle_gamma   90.00
#
_symmetry.space_group_name_H-M   'P 1'
#
loop_
_entity.id
_entity.type
_entity.pdbx_description
1 polymer ?
#
loop_
_entity_poly.entity_id
_entity_poly.type
_entity_poly.pdbx_seq_one_letter_code
_entity_poly.pdbx_strand_id
1 'polypeptide(L)'
;MAIPEQSPELGHGVVLVRGGAAASARWVRRGLVPVRVVPLPGWTGVYLAEERALSAAPYDVGLEVLAARSVPTRHRPAIGLFVIEGCAVVTVQTRGWRLQQRWIVWEPGTGVRRTPDLPALPSGLVVDVAGARSRTTPAAVTEHFADTHGSPLEVLVGLVRLLGLPGEELLVEGPDDAHERIEPNPRSVAAFDALVAEEAAHRSENER
;
A
#
# COMPACT_ATOMS: atom_id res chain seq x y z
N MET A 1 31.86 -21.41 8.51
CA MET A 1 30.57 -21.24 9.21
C MET A 1 29.71 -20.37 8.30
N ALA A 2 28.82 -20.98 7.53
CA ALA A 2 27.98 -20.25 6.58
C ALA A 2 26.94 -19.46 7.39
N ILE A 3 26.91 -18.14 7.21
CA ILE A 3 25.82 -17.30 7.70
C ILE A 3 24.57 -17.79 6.94
N PRO A 4 23.48 -18.16 7.62
CA PRO A 4 22.25 -18.49 6.90
C PRO A 4 21.87 -17.26 6.09
N GLU A 5 21.70 -17.42 4.77
CA GLU A 5 21.11 -16.39 3.92
C GLU A 5 19.77 -16.03 4.55
N GLN A 6 19.73 -14.90 5.28
CA GLN A 6 18.49 -14.31 5.72
C GLN A 6 17.74 -13.99 4.44
N SER A 7 16.71 -14.77 4.14
CA SER A 7 15.72 -14.34 3.16
C SER A 7 15.29 -12.93 3.61
N PRO A 8 15.39 -11.92 2.73
CA PRO A 8 15.01 -10.56 3.13
C PRO A 8 13.61 -10.60 3.72
N GLU A 9 13.46 -10.05 4.93
CA GLU A 9 12.15 -9.99 5.58
C GLU A 9 11.23 -9.23 4.63
N LEU A 10 10.19 -9.91 4.15
CA LEU A 10 9.13 -9.30 3.36
C LEU A 10 8.61 -8.11 4.15
N GLY A 11 8.86 -6.89 3.67
CA GLY A 11 8.49 -5.70 4.41
C GLY A 11 6.98 -5.64 4.69
N HIS A 12 6.58 -4.90 5.73
CA HIS A 12 5.20 -4.87 6.19
C HIS A 12 4.32 -4.00 5.30
N GLY A 13 3.29 -4.57 4.67
CA GLY A 13 2.42 -3.81 3.78
C GLY A 13 1.11 -4.50 3.45
N VAL A 14 0.00 -3.79 3.64
CA VAL A 14 -1.35 -4.25 3.25
C VAL A 14 -2.16 -3.13 2.60
N VAL A 15 -2.93 -3.51 1.58
CA VAL A 15 -4.01 -2.69 1.02
C VAL A 15 -5.34 -3.32 1.40
N LEU A 16 -6.15 -2.57 2.14
CA LEU A 16 -7.54 -2.88 2.40
C LEU A 16 -8.40 -2.29 1.29
N VAL A 17 -8.99 -3.15 0.47
CA VAL A 17 -9.93 -2.76 -0.60
C VAL A 17 -11.35 -3.06 -0.16
N ARG A 18 -12.26 -2.09 -0.26
CA ARG A 18 -13.66 -2.31 0.11
C ARG A 18 -14.31 -3.28 -0.88
N GLY A 19 -14.97 -4.32 -0.38
CA GLY A 19 -15.67 -5.32 -1.19
C GLY A 19 -15.02 -6.70 -1.16
N GLY A 20 -15.33 -7.53 -2.16
CA GLY A 20 -15.03 -8.97 -2.15
C GLY A 20 -13.72 -9.39 -2.83
N ALA A 21 -13.15 -10.48 -2.31
CA ALA A 21 -11.85 -11.02 -2.72
C ALA A 21 -11.72 -11.29 -4.23
N ALA A 22 -12.72 -11.91 -4.86
CA ALA A 22 -12.69 -12.20 -6.30
C ALA A 22 -12.57 -10.95 -7.20
N ALA A 23 -13.10 -9.80 -6.75
CA ALA A 23 -12.95 -8.55 -7.46
C ALA A 23 -11.54 -7.98 -7.31
N SER A 24 -11.00 -8.02 -6.10
CA SER A 24 -9.61 -7.64 -5.80
C SER A 24 -8.60 -8.52 -6.53
N ALA A 25 -8.80 -9.84 -6.56
CA ALA A 25 -7.97 -10.80 -7.30
C ALA A 25 -7.85 -10.46 -8.79
N ARG A 26 -8.96 -10.09 -9.44
CA ARG A 26 -8.95 -9.66 -10.85
C ARG A 26 -8.22 -8.34 -11.06
N TRP A 27 -8.31 -7.42 -10.10
CA TRP A 27 -7.55 -6.18 -10.15
C TRP A 27 -6.06 -6.46 -9.99
N VAL A 28 -5.65 -7.19 -8.95
CA VAL A 28 -4.24 -7.40 -8.61
C VAL A 28 -3.48 -8.18 -9.67
N ARG A 29 -4.15 -9.11 -10.37
CA ARG A 29 -3.61 -9.86 -11.53
C ARG A 29 -3.10 -8.97 -12.67
N ARG A 30 -3.56 -7.73 -12.79
CA ARG A 30 -3.10 -6.76 -13.81
C ARG A 30 -1.93 -5.89 -13.36
N GLY A 31 -1.22 -6.28 -12.31
CA GLY A 31 -0.13 -5.50 -11.72
C GLY A 31 1.21 -6.09 -12.03
N LEU A 32 2.19 -5.74 -11.21
CA LEU A 32 3.57 -6.18 -11.35
C LEU A 32 4.02 -7.08 -10.20
N VAL A 33 3.30 -7.08 -9.07
CA VAL A 33 3.77 -7.76 -7.86
C VAL A 33 2.91 -9.00 -7.57
N PRO A 34 3.53 -10.15 -7.27
CA PRO A 34 2.85 -11.30 -6.68
C PRO A 34 2.26 -10.89 -5.32
N VAL A 35 0.97 -11.14 -5.14
CA VAL A 35 0.24 -10.75 -3.92
C VAL A 35 -0.63 -11.88 -3.42
N ARG A 36 -1.03 -11.80 -2.16
CA ARG A 36 -2.07 -12.63 -1.58
C ARG A 36 -3.33 -11.82 -1.34
N VAL A 37 -4.47 -12.49 -1.42
CA VAL A 37 -5.79 -11.87 -1.25
C VAL A 37 -6.55 -12.57 -0.13
N VAL A 38 -6.98 -11.79 0.87
CA VAL A 38 -7.65 -12.30 2.07
C VAL A 38 -9.03 -11.68 2.23
N PRO A 39 -10.11 -12.46 2.30
CA PRO A 39 -11.42 -11.93 2.65
C PRO A 39 -11.43 -11.51 4.13
N LEU A 40 -11.83 -10.26 4.38
CA LEU A 40 -11.95 -9.69 5.73
C LEU A 40 -13.39 -9.13 5.93
N PRO A 41 -13.83 -8.88 7.17
CA PRO A 41 -15.14 -8.28 7.42
C PRO A 41 -15.31 -6.93 6.71
N GLY A 42 -16.12 -6.89 5.65
CA GLY A 42 -16.40 -5.67 4.86
C GLY A 42 -15.24 -5.18 3.98
N TRP A 43 -14.10 -5.87 3.98
CA TRP A 43 -12.87 -5.50 3.28
C TRP A 43 -12.22 -6.73 2.63
N THR A 44 -11.25 -6.49 1.77
CA THR A 44 -10.33 -7.51 1.29
C THR A 44 -8.92 -7.01 1.56
N GLY A 45 -8.11 -7.79 2.28
CA GLY A 45 -6.69 -7.53 2.45
C GLY A 45 -5.90 -7.99 1.22
N VAL A 46 -4.95 -7.17 0.79
CA VAL A 46 -3.99 -7.49 -0.27
C VAL A 46 -2.60 -7.16 0.24
N TYR A 47 -1.72 -8.14 0.32
CA TYR A 47 -0.33 -7.96 0.77
C TYR A 47 0.63 -8.75 -0.13
N LEU A 48 1.93 -8.49 0.00
CA LEU A 48 2.94 -9.09 -0.87
C LEU A 48 3.05 -10.60 -0.70
N ALA A 49 3.15 -11.34 -1.80
CA ALA A 49 3.56 -12.74 -1.77
C ALA A 49 5.07 -12.90 -1.98
N GLU A 50 5.70 -11.88 -2.58
CA GLU A 50 7.15 -11.76 -2.80
C GLU A 50 7.57 -10.30 -2.64
N GLU A 51 8.83 -10.08 -2.25
CA GLU A 51 9.38 -8.76 -1.97
C GLU A 51 9.58 -7.96 -3.26
N ARG A 52 10.05 -8.64 -4.30
CA ARG A 52 10.33 -8.04 -5.60
C ARG A 52 9.10 -8.04 -6.49
N ALA A 53 8.93 -6.95 -7.22
CA ALA A 53 8.01 -6.92 -8.34
C ALA A 53 8.61 -7.67 -9.54
N LEU A 54 7.76 -8.26 -10.37
CA LEU A 54 8.13 -8.85 -11.65
C LEU A 54 8.22 -7.74 -12.70
N SER A 55 9.16 -6.82 -12.57
CA SER A 55 9.43 -5.73 -13.52
C SER A 55 10.91 -5.35 -13.44
N ALA A 56 11.42 -4.63 -14.43
CA ALA A 56 12.80 -4.13 -14.39
C ALA A 56 12.94 -2.93 -13.44
N ALA A 57 14.17 -2.69 -12.97
CA ALA A 57 14.49 -1.47 -12.24
C ALA A 57 14.05 -0.21 -13.01
N PRO A 58 13.55 0.84 -12.33
CA PRO A 58 13.44 1.00 -10.87
C PRO A 58 12.15 0.42 -10.25
N TYR A 59 11.38 -0.35 -11.01
CA TYR A 59 10.07 -0.87 -10.60
C TYR A 59 10.14 -2.30 -10.05
N ASP A 60 11.33 -2.82 -9.77
CA ASP A 60 11.55 -4.17 -9.19
C ASP A 60 11.30 -4.23 -7.67
N VAL A 61 10.72 -3.16 -7.10
CA VAL A 61 10.41 -2.99 -5.67
C VAL A 61 8.92 -3.25 -5.36
N GLY A 62 8.60 -4.27 -4.57
CA GLY A 62 7.22 -4.72 -4.41
C GLY A 62 6.33 -3.80 -3.58
N LEU A 63 6.82 -3.32 -2.42
CA LEU A 63 6.00 -2.54 -1.48
C LEU A 63 5.60 -1.19 -2.06
N GLU A 64 6.54 -0.47 -2.67
CA GLU A 64 6.35 0.83 -3.28
C GLU A 64 5.44 0.71 -4.50
N VAL A 65 5.61 -0.32 -5.32
CA VAL A 65 4.73 -0.59 -6.47
C VAL A 65 3.31 -0.91 -5.98
N LEU A 66 3.15 -1.69 -4.92
CA LEU A 66 1.83 -1.96 -4.33
C LEU A 66 1.22 -0.70 -3.71
N ALA A 67 2.01 0.10 -2.99
CA ALA A 67 1.59 1.34 -2.36
C ALA A 67 1.12 2.37 -3.38
N ALA A 68 1.82 2.52 -4.50
CA ALA A 68 1.47 3.44 -5.59
C ALA A 68 0.31 2.93 -6.46
N ARG A 69 -0.18 1.71 -6.24
CA ARG A 69 -1.10 1.05 -7.16
C ARG A 69 -2.50 1.62 -7.12
N SER A 70 -2.93 2.18 -8.25
CA SER A 70 -4.32 2.64 -8.40
C SER A 70 -5.32 1.47 -8.36
N VAL A 71 -6.29 1.59 -7.45
CA VAL A 71 -7.48 0.73 -7.36
C VAL A 71 -8.52 1.24 -8.37
N PRO A 72 -9.10 0.37 -9.22
CA PRO A 72 -10.13 0.77 -10.16
C PRO A 72 -11.31 1.41 -9.45
N THR A 73 -11.86 2.48 -10.01
CA THR A 73 -12.94 3.30 -9.40
C THR A 73 -14.11 2.48 -8.85
N ARG A 74 -14.51 1.42 -9.55
CA ARG A 74 -15.60 0.51 -9.13
C ARG A 74 -15.30 -0.27 -7.83
N HIS A 75 -14.02 -0.49 -7.52
CA HIS A 75 -13.52 -1.22 -6.35
C HIS A 75 -13.07 -0.29 -5.21
N ARG A 76 -13.19 1.03 -5.41
CA ARG A 76 -12.92 2.03 -4.37
C ARG A 76 -14.10 2.12 -3.38
N PRO A 77 -13.82 2.44 -2.11
CA PRO A 77 -12.55 2.98 -1.61
C PRO A 77 -11.50 1.93 -1.20
N ALA A 78 -10.26 2.38 -1.02
CA ALA A 78 -9.16 1.58 -0.50
C ALA A 78 -8.24 2.37 0.44
N ILE A 79 -7.64 1.67 1.40
CA ILE A 79 -6.63 2.19 2.35
C ILE A 79 -5.40 1.30 2.25
N GLY A 80 -4.23 1.88 2.00
CA GLY A 80 -2.95 1.19 2.06
C GLY A 80 -2.17 1.58 3.32
N LEU A 81 -1.47 0.62 3.92
CA LEU A 81 -0.70 0.75 5.16
C LEU A 81 0.63 0.04 4.93
N PHE A 82 1.75 0.76 4.98
CA PHE A 82 3.06 0.21 4.60
C PHE A 82 4.17 0.75 5.48
N VAL A 83 5.15 -0.09 5.79
CA VAL A 83 6.46 0.34 6.26
C VAL A 83 7.39 0.38 5.05
N ILE A 84 7.79 1.58 4.62
CA ILE A 84 8.65 1.80 3.46
C ILE A 84 9.82 2.65 3.92
N GLU A 85 11.06 2.17 3.74
CA GLU A 85 12.29 2.91 4.08
C GLU A 85 12.24 3.48 5.52
N GLY A 86 11.77 2.67 6.48
CA GLY A 86 11.65 3.07 7.88
C GLY A 86 10.57 4.11 8.18
N CYS A 87 9.70 4.43 7.23
CA CYS A 87 8.56 5.34 7.40
C CYS A 87 7.23 4.58 7.41
N ALA A 88 6.26 5.07 8.20
CA ALA A 88 4.88 4.62 8.12
C ALA A 88 4.18 5.39 7.00
N VAL A 89 3.75 4.68 5.97
CA VAL A 89 3.08 5.24 4.79
C VAL A 89 1.63 4.80 4.77
N VAL A 90 0.72 5.78 4.75
CA VAL A 90 -0.72 5.53 4.62
C VAL A 90 -1.21 6.12 3.31
N THR A 91 -1.89 5.30 2.52
CA THR A 91 -2.48 5.72 1.25
C THR A 91 -3.99 5.60 1.31
N VAL A 92 -4.70 6.56 0.72
CA VAL A 92 -6.16 6.51 0.60
C VAL A 92 -6.57 6.80 -0.84
N GLN A 93 -7.45 5.95 -1.35
CA GLN A 93 -8.08 6.10 -2.65
C GLN A 93 -9.59 6.14 -2.48
N THR A 94 -10.18 7.32 -2.65
CA THR A 94 -11.61 7.55 -2.49
C THR A 94 -12.39 7.15 -3.73
N ARG A 95 -13.69 6.86 -3.53
CA ARG A 95 -14.61 6.62 -4.64
C ARG A 95 -14.92 7.92 -5.36
N GLY A 96 -14.69 7.96 -6.67
CA GLY A 96 -14.96 9.14 -7.50
C GLY A 96 -14.08 9.18 -8.74
N TRP A 97 -14.54 9.89 -9.76
CA TRP A 97 -13.81 10.06 -11.01
C TRP A 97 -12.68 11.09 -10.83
N ARG A 98 -11.48 10.78 -11.35
CA ARG A 98 -10.25 11.62 -11.25
C ARG A 98 -9.76 11.94 -9.83
N LEU A 99 -10.28 11.28 -8.79
CA LEU A 99 -9.73 11.43 -7.45
C LEU A 99 -8.38 10.72 -7.36
N GLN A 100 -7.36 11.52 -7.04
CA GLN A 100 -5.99 11.08 -6.85
C GLN A 100 -5.84 10.32 -5.54
N GLN A 101 -4.86 9.42 -5.50
CA GLN A 101 -4.39 8.84 -4.25
C GLN A 101 -3.82 9.94 -3.35
N ARG A 102 -4.08 9.82 -2.06
CA ARG A 102 -3.64 10.76 -1.03
C ARG A 102 -2.75 10.02 -0.02
N TRP A 103 -1.77 10.72 0.54
CA TRP A 103 -0.68 10.11 1.30
C TRP A 103 -0.46 10.78 2.67
N ILE A 104 -0.19 9.98 3.69
CA ILE A 104 0.54 10.38 4.89
C ILE A 104 1.85 9.61 4.87
N VAL A 105 2.97 10.29 5.12
CA VAL A 105 4.27 9.69 5.40
C VAL A 105 4.67 10.16 6.78
N TRP A 106 4.78 9.24 7.73
CA TRP A 106 5.20 9.51 9.10
C TRP A 106 6.57 8.88 9.34
N GLU A 107 7.45 9.64 9.99
CA GLU A 107 8.82 9.25 10.28
C GLU A 107 9.07 9.31 11.80
N PRO A 108 9.70 8.28 12.39
CA PRO A 108 10.09 8.30 13.81
C PRO A 108 10.90 9.54 14.17
N GLY A 109 10.57 10.17 15.30
CA GLY A 109 11.22 11.39 15.79
C GLY A 109 10.82 12.69 15.09
N THR A 110 10.25 12.61 13.88
CA THR A 110 9.85 13.79 13.07
C THR A 110 8.33 13.98 13.04
N GLY A 111 7.55 12.88 12.98
CA GLY A 111 6.12 12.92 12.74
C GLY A 111 5.74 12.94 11.26
N VAL A 112 4.60 13.54 10.91
CA VAL A 112 4.14 13.62 9.51
C VAL A 112 5.07 14.51 8.67
N ARG A 113 5.71 13.92 7.67
CA ARG A 113 6.56 14.60 6.69
C ARG A 113 5.74 15.29 5.61
N ARG A 114 6.24 16.44 5.15
CA ARG A 114 5.77 17.07 3.92
C ARG A 114 6.47 16.43 2.71
N THR A 115 5.67 15.96 1.77
CA THR A 115 6.11 15.32 0.52
C THR A 115 5.50 16.10 -0.65
N PRO A 116 6.19 17.11 -1.21
CA PRO A 116 5.61 18.04 -2.19
C PRO A 116 4.94 17.38 -3.39
N ASP A 117 5.50 16.26 -3.86
CA ASP A 117 5.01 15.53 -5.03
C ASP A 117 3.86 14.55 -4.71
N LEU A 118 3.56 14.33 -3.43
CA LEU A 118 2.49 13.44 -2.98
C LEU A 118 1.34 14.25 -2.37
N PRO A 119 0.12 14.15 -2.93
CA PRO A 119 -1.00 14.88 -2.39
C PRO A 119 -1.33 14.45 -0.95
N ALA A 120 -1.26 15.39 -0.01
CA ALA A 120 -1.46 15.12 1.42
C ALA A 120 -2.84 14.52 1.72
N LEU A 121 -2.89 13.54 2.62
CA LEU A 121 -4.10 12.87 3.10
C LEU A 121 -4.66 13.55 4.35
N PRO A 122 -5.84 14.20 4.27
CA PRO A 122 -6.49 14.77 5.44
C PRO A 122 -6.99 13.67 6.37
N SER A 123 -6.81 13.84 7.68
CA SER A 123 -7.26 12.88 8.69
C SER A 123 -8.76 12.57 8.60
N GLY A 124 -9.59 13.56 8.27
CA GLY A 124 -11.03 13.36 8.06
C GLY A 124 -11.36 12.39 6.93
N LEU A 125 -10.54 12.39 5.86
CA LEU A 125 -10.72 11.48 4.73
C LEU A 125 -10.41 10.03 5.11
N VAL A 126 -9.44 9.82 6.00
CA VAL A 126 -9.10 8.49 6.55
C VAL A 126 -10.29 7.93 7.32
N VAL A 127 -10.88 8.74 8.21
CA VAL A 127 -12.04 8.35 9.02
C VAL A 127 -13.26 8.06 8.15
N ASP A 128 -13.51 8.90 7.14
CA ASP A 128 -14.62 8.70 6.18
C ASP A 128 -14.48 7.39 5.41
N VAL A 129 -13.31 7.15 4.84
CA VAL A 129 -13.06 5.97 4.01
C VAL A 129 -13.08 4.69 4.85
N ALA A 130 -12.56 4.74 6.07
CA ALA A 130 -12.63 3.62 7.00
C ALA A 130 -14.08 3.33 7.46
N GLY A 131 -15.00 4.29 7.32
CA GLY A 131 -16.35 4.21 7.89
C GLY A 131 -16.35 4.33 9.41
N ALA A 132 -15.36 5.03 9.98
CA ALA A 132 -15.06 5.03 11.41
C ALA A 132 -15.66 6.22 12.19
N ARG A 133 -16.60 6.96 11.59
CA ARG A 133 -17.19 8.19 12.16
C ARG A 133 -17.90 8.01 13.50
N SER A 134 -18.40 6.81 13.79
CA SER A 134 -19.02 6.47 15.09
C SER A 134 -17.99 6.06 16.15
N ARG A 135 -16.74 5.82 15.77
CA ARG A 135 -15.67 5.29 16.64
C ARG A 135 -14.61 6.34 16.96
N THR A 136 -14.24 7.15 15.99
CA THR A 136 -13.12 8.09 16.13
C THR A 136 -13.39 9.40 15.39
N THR A 137 -12.54 10.40 15.64
CA THR A 137 -12.65 11.73 15.06
C THR A 137 -11.42 12.04 14.21
N PRO A 138 -11.52 12.99 13.25
CA PRO A 138 -10.35 13.47 12.51
C PRO A 138 -9.25 14.01 13.44
N ALA A 139 -9.62 14.63 14.56
CA ALA A 139 -8.68 15.16 15.54
C ALA A 139 -7.88 14.04 16.22
N ALA A 140 -8.52 12.93 16.60
CA ALA A 140 -7.84 11.78 17.19
C ALA A 140 -6.85 11.12 16.21
N VAL A 141 -7.18 11.07 14.92
CA VAL A 141 -6.24 10.60 13.88
C VAL A 141 -5.07 11.57 13.71
N THR A 142 -5.31 12.89 13.76
CA THR A 142 -4.23 13.88 13.75
C THR A 142 -3.32 13.73 14.96
N GLU A 143 -3.88 13.54 16.16
CA GLU A 143 -3.15 13.33 17.41
C GLU A 143 -2.32 12.04 17.36
N HIS A 144 -2.88 10.95 16.84
CA HIS A 144 -2.17 9.69 16.62
C HIS A 144 -0.87 9.86 15.81
N PHE A 145 -0.89 10.70 14.77
CA PHE A 145 0.31 10.97 13.96
C PHE A 145 1.17 12.14 14.47
N ALA A 146 0.70 12.87 15.50
CA ALA A 146 1.47 13.92 16.13
C ALA A 146 2.46 13.37 17.16
N ASP A 147 2.18 12.18 17.72
CA ASP A 147 3.18 11.42 18.48
C ASP A 147 4.31 10.99 17.54
N THR A 148 5.54 11.33 17.91
CA THR A 148 6.76 11.03 17.13
C THR A 148 7.51 9.82 17.68
N HIS A 149 7.01 9.22 18.77
CA HIS A 149 7.58 8.03 19.37
C HIS A 149 6.99 6.74 18.76
N GLY A 150 7.74 5.64 18.92
CA GLY A 150 7.36 4.33 18.43
C GLY A 150 7.98 3.99 17.07
N SER A 151 7.78 2.74 16.67
CA SER A 151 8.18 2.23 15.35
C SER A 151 7.09 2.53 14.30
N PRO A 152 7.46 2.57 13.00
CA PRO A 152 6.49 2.72 11.92
C PRO A 152 5.35 1.69 11.98
N LEU A 153 5.68 0.44 12.29
CA LEU A 153 4.69 -0.64 12.37
C LEU A 153 3.71 -0.41 13.52
N GLU A 154 4.20 0.01 14.70
CA GLU A 154 3.35 0.35 15.85
C GLU A 154 2.37 1.49 15.52
N VAL A 155 2.83 2.51 14.81
CA VAL A 155 1.96 3.61 14.34
C VAL A 155 0.87 3.11 13.40
N LEU A 156 1.20 2.22 12.45
CA LEU A 156 0.20 1.66 11.54
C LEU A 156 -0.81 0.75 12.26
N VAL A 157 -0.33 -0.10 13.16
CA VAL A 157 -1.18 -0.97 14.00
C VAL A 157 -2.11 -0.12 14.88
N GLY A 158 -1.57 0.94 15.50
CA GLY A 158 -2.36 1.87 16.29
C GLY A 158 -3.46 2.55 15.47
N LEU A 159 -3.17 2.95 14.22
CA LEU A 159 -4.16 3.52 13.32
C LEU A 159 -5.26 2.50 12.96
N VAL A 160 -4.88 1.25 12.64
CA VAL A 160 -5.84 0.18 12.32
C VAL A 160 -6.81 -0.03 13.49
N ARG A 161 -6.30 -0.11 14.71
CA ARG A 161 -7.11 -0.23 15.94
C ARG A 161 -8.00 0.99 16.17
N LEU A 162 -7.44 2.20 16.02
CA LEU A 162 -8.15 3.46 16.19
C LEU A 162 -9.34 3.58 15.22
N LEU A 163 -9.17 3.15 13.98
CA LEU A 163 -10.21 3.15 12.95
C LEU A 163 -11.15 1.94 13.04
N GLY A 164 -10.78 0.90 13.78
CA GLY A 164 -11.50 -0.38 13.82
C GLY A 164 -11.47 -1.10 12.47
N LEU A 165 -10.36 -0.97 11.74
CA LEU A 165 -10.14 -1.69 10.48
C LEU A 165 -9.71 -3.14 10.76
N PRO A 166 -10.06 -4.09 9.87
CA PRO A 166 -9.49 -5.42 9.94
C PRO A 166 -8.06 -5.44 9.35
N GLY A 167 -7.35 -6.56 9.52
CA GLY A 167 -6.06 -6.79 8.86
C GLY A 167 -4.82 -6.36 9.66
N GLU A 168 -4.97 -6.17 10.98
CA GLU A 168 -3.82 -5.95 11.87
C GLU A 168 -2.83 -7.12 11.83
N GLU A 169 -3.33 -8.35 11.92
CA GLU A 169 -2.52 -9.57 11.85
C GLU A 169 -1.72 -9.63 10.54
N LEU A 170 -2.31 -9.22 9.41
CA LEU A 170 -1.64 -9.15 8.11
C LEU A 170 -0.48 -8.13 8.08
N LEU A 171 -0.54 -7.09 8.93
CA LEU A 171 0.56 -6.15 9.08
C LEU A 171 1.65 -6.70 10.00
N VAL A 172 1.30 -7.41 11.08
CA VAL A 172 2.24 -7.85 12.12
C VAL A 172 2.94 -9.15 11.75
N GLU A 173 2.16 -10.16 11.37
CA GLU A 173 2.66 -11.52 11.10
C GLU A 173 3.37 -11.62 9.75
N GLY A 174 3.21 -10.59 8.91
CA GLY A 174 3.75 -10.58 7.57
C GLY A 174 3.05 -11.60 6.68
N PRO A 175 3.61 -11.87 5.49
CA PRO A 175 2.99 -12.78 4.54
C PRO A 175 3.07 -14.24 4.96
N ASP A 176 1.92 -14.92 4.94
CA ASP A 176 1.81 -16.36 5.19
C ASP A 176 1.40 -17.14 3.93
N ASP A 177 1.60 -18.46 3.95
CA ASP A 177 1.26 -19.33 2.81
C ASP A 177 -0.22 -19.76 2.74
N ALA A 178 -1.03 -19.42 3.75
CA ALA A 178 -2.39 -19.94 3.88
C ALA A 178 -3.41 -19.29 2.93
N HIS A 179 -3.07 -18.13 2.33
CA HIS A 179 -3.99 -17.33 1.55
C HIS A 179 -3.77 -17.42 0.03
N GLU A 180 -4.84 -17.19 -0.74
CA GLU A 180 -4.83 -17.29 -2.21
C GLU A 180 -3.76 -16.37 -2.79
N ARG A 181 -2.74 -17.00 -3.40
CA ARG A 181 -1.68 -16.31 -4.12
C ARG A 181 -2.14 -15.96 -5.54
N ILE A 182 -2.00 -14.70 -5.91
CA ILE A 182 -2.32 -14.18 -7.23
C ILE A 182 -1.05 -13.71 -7.91
N GLU A 183 -0.70 -14.41 -8.99
CA GLU A 183 0.38 -14.00 -9.87
C GLU A 183 -0.05 -12.84 -10.80
N PRO A 184 0.87 -11.89 -11.08
CA PRO A 184 0.73 -10.97 -12.19
C PRO A 184 0.54 -11.70 -13.51
N ASN A 185 -0.23 -11.11 -14.42
CA ASN A 185 -0.28 -11.58 -15.80
C ASN A 185 1.04 -11.24 -16.50
N PRO A 186 1.80 -12.23 -17.02
CA PRO A 186 3.07 -11.98 -17.69
C PRO A 186 2.96 -11.02 -18.88
N ARG A 187 1.82 -11.02 -19.58
CA ARG A 187 1.59 -10.06 -20.69
C ARG A 187 1.42 -8.63 -20.19
N SER A 188 0.83 -8.44 -19.01
CA SER A 188 0.66 -7.11 -18.43
C SER A 188 1.99 -6.55 -17.92
N VAL A 189 2.82 -7.41 -17.33
CA VAL A 189 4.21 -7.10 -16.96
C VAL A 189 5.02 -6.66 -18.18
N ALA A 190 5.08 -7.50 -19.23
CA ALA A 190 5.85 -7.19 -20.42
C ALA A 190 5.39 -5.90 -21.12
N ALA A 191 4.09 -5.64 -21.14
CA ALA A 191 3.55 -4.40 -21.70
C ALA A 191 3.93 -3.16 -20.88
N PHE A 192 3.99 -3.29 -19.55
CA PHE A 192 4.46 -2.22 -18.67
C PHE A 192 5.95 -1.93 -18.90
N ASP A 193 6.80 -2.96 -18.91
CA ASP A 193 8.23 -2.80 -19.12
C ASP A 193 8.54 -2.16 -20.48
N ALA A 194 7.83 -2.56 -21.53
CA ALA A 194 7.96 -1.95 -22.86
C ALA A 194 7.60 -0.45 -22.85
N LEU A 195 6.50 -0.08 -22.20
CA LEU A 195 6.07 1.32 -22.08
C LEU A 195 7.10 2.17 -21.32
N VAL A 196 7.62 1.66 -20.21
CA VAL A 196 8.65 2.35 -19.41
C VAL A 196 9.93 2.55 -20.23
N ALA A 197 10.36 1.52 -20.97
CA ALA A 197 11.54 1.62 -21.82
C ALA A 197 11.37 2.66 -22.93
N GLU A 198 10.19 2.74 -23.54
CA GLU A 198 9.84 3.75 -24.54
C GLU A 198 9.86 5.17 -23.94
N GLU A 199 9.26 5.36 -22.76
CA GLU A 199 9.26 6.67 -22.08
C GLU A 199 10.68 7.11 -21.68
N ALA A 200 11.51 6.19 -21.21
CA ALA A 200 12.91 6.45 -20.90
C ALA A 200 13.72 6.85 -22.14
N ALA A 201 13.50 6.18 -23.27
CA ALA A 201 14.11 6.53 -24.55
C ALA A 201 13.74 7.95 -24.98
N HIS A 202 12.44 8.29 -24.99
CA HIS A 202 11.96 9.63 -25.34
C HIS A 202 12.51 10.73 -24.41
N ARG A 203 12.63 10.47 -23.10
CA ARG A 203 13.22 11.43 -22.16
C ARG A 203 14.69 11.70 -22.48
N SER A 204 15.45 10.65 -22.79
CA SER A 204 16.87 10.77 -23.14
C SER A 204 17.12 11.50 -24.46
N GLU A 205 16.14 11.48 -25.38
CA GLU A 205 16.20 12.24 -26.63
C GLU A 205 15.91 13.73 -26.42
N ASN A 206 14.99 14.06 -25.52
CA ASN A 206 14.62 15.46 -25.21
C ASN A 206 15.63 16.20 -24.32
N GLU A 207 16.49 15.48 -23.60
CA GLU A 207 17.53 16.03 -22.73
C GLU A 207 18.89 16.22 -23.43
N ARG A 208 19.00 15.87 -24.72
CA ARG A 208 20.17 16.09 -25.58
C ARG A 208 20.04 17.37 -26.42
#